data_AF-A0A7D3XGA6-F1
#
_entry.id   AF-A0A7D3XGA6-F1
#
_cell.length_a   1.000
_cell.length_b   1.000
_cell.length_c   1.000
_cell.angle_alpha   90.00
_cell.angle_beta   90.00
_cell.angle_gamma   90.00
#
_symmetry.space_group_name_H-M   'P 1'
#
loop_
_entity.id
_entity.type
_entity.pdbx_description
1 polymer ?
#
loop_
_entity_poly.entity_id
_entity_poly.type
_entity_poly.pdbx_seq_one_letter_code
_entity_poly.pdbx_strand_id
1 'polypeptide(L)'
;MRSKYLAAVLLFSAVLISCNGSKDDDENLNIITFGDNQFSLYRGFYTKLDTLLSTGATPFIINLLGEGVTINSETDQVTGTGSLIRAYFYSDNNIQVSNGLYTIDPFNKKETNGVDSCVIYYNYNFEVDTGAVYTIYAGTFNVYNLGRIMSYKIDVQTKDLTHFTGEFQGTMDQL
;
A
#
# COMPACT_ATOMS: atom_id res chain seq x y z
N MET A 1 3.15 -71.31 -8.22
CA MET A 1 1.88 -71.06 -8.91
C MET A 1 1.22 -69.86 -8.22
N ARG A 2 1.32 -68.66 -8.80
CA ARG A 2 0.32 -67.99 -9.67
C ARG A 2 -0.93 -67.47 -8.92
N SER A 3 -1.06 -66.14 -8.92
CA SER A 3 -2.31 -65.35 -9.15
C SER A 3 -3.34 -65.33 -8.01
N LYS A 4 -4.07 -64.24 -7.67
CA LYS A 4 -4.23 -62.86 -8.18
C LYS A 4 -5.05 -62.07 -7.13
N TYR A 5 -4.90 -60.76 -7.17
CA TYR A 5 -5.69 -59.68 -6.55
C TYR A 5 -7.21 -59.90 -6.49
N LEU A 6 -7.86 -59.38 -5.44
CA LEU A 6 -9.07 -58.56 -5.61
C LEU A 6 -9.17 -57.52 -4.49
N ALA A 7 -9.26 -56.26 -4.90
CA ALA A 7 -9.50 -55.10 -4.07
C ALA A 7 -10.98 -55.01 -3.67
N ALA A 8 -11.25 -54.41 -2.51
CA ALA A 8 -12.52 -53.73 -2.26
C ALA A 8 -12.25 -52.52 -1.35
N VAL A 9 -12.20 -51.38 -2.01
CA VAL A 9 -12.21 -50.03 -1.47
C VAL A 9 -13.60 -49.76 -0.89
N LEU A 10 -13.68 -49.20 0.32
CA LEU A 10 -14.78 -48.34 0.72
C LEU A 10 -14.23 -47.27 1.67
N LEU A 11 -13.82 -46.17 1.03
CA LEU A 11 -13.48 -44.90 1.64
C LEU A 11 -14.67 -44.43 2.49
N PHE A 12 -14.47 -44.34 3.80
CA PHE A 12 -15.31 -43.53 4.66
C PHE A 12 -14.98 -42.07 4.37
N SER A 13 -15.80 -41.43 3.54
CA SER A 13 -15.80 -39.98 3.37
C SER A 13 -16.29 -39.35 4.66
N ALA A 14 -15.35 -39.01 5.56
CA ALA A 14 -15.60 -38.00 6.57
C ALA A 14 -15.90 -36.71 5.82
N VAL A 15 -17.18 -36.37 5.73
CA VAL A 15 -17.64 -35.04 5.35
C VAL A 15 -17.09 -34.10 6.40
N LEU A 16 -15.91 -33.54 6.15
CA LEU A 16 -15.52 -32.29 6.77
C LEU A 16 -16.56 -31.28 6.28
N ILE A 17 -17.56 -31.07 7.12
CA ILE A 17 -18.38 -29.87 7.11
C ILE A 17 -17.37 -28.74 7.33
N SER A 18 -16.80 -28.24 6.23
CA SER A 18 -16.18 -26.92 6.20
C SER A 18 -17.31 -25.97 6.52
N CYS A 19 -17.43 -25.65 7.79
CA CYS A 19 -18.13 -24.48 8.25
C CYS A 19 -17.38 -23.30 7.62
N ASN A 20 -17.74 -22.90 6.40
CA ASN A 20 -17.44 -21.58 5.88
C ASN A 20 -18.30 -20.59 6.67
N GLY A 21 -18.00 -20.46 7.96
CA GLY A 21 -18.39 -19.31 8.76
C GLY A 21 -17.53 -18.16 8.28
N SER A 22 -18.18 -17.16 7.67
CA SER A 22 -17.75 -15.76 7.62
C SER A 22 -16.23 -15.55 7.57
N LYS A 23 -15.68 -15.54 6.35
CA LYS A 23 -14.38 -14.88 6.14
C LYS A 23 -14.60 -13.41 6.45
N ASP A 24 -14.07 -12.98 7.59
CA ASP A 24 -13.94 -11.58 7.96
C ASP A 24 -13.26 -10.85 6.80
N ASP A 25 -13.94 -9.87 6.21
CA ASP A 25 -13.39 -8.98 5.18
C ASP A 25 -12.21 -8.11 5.71
N ASP A 26 -11.82 -8.28 6.98
CA ASP A 26 -10.78 -7.54 7.69
C ASP A 26 -9.37 -8.18 7.61
N GLU A 27 -9.22 -9.46 7.22
CA GLU A 27 -7.93 -10.18 7.36
C GLU A 27 -6.77 -9.64 6.49
N ASN A 28 -7.06 -8.78 5.50
CA ASN A 28 -6.03 -8.21 4.60
C ASN A 28 -5.91 -6.68 4.66
N LEU A 29 -6.59 -6.03 5.61
CA LEU A 29 -6.46 -4.58 5.78
C LEU A 29 -5.04 -4.24 6.23
N ASN A 30 -4.50 -3.16 5.67
CA ASN A 30 -3.16 -2.66 5.94
C ASN A 30 -2.01 -3.59 5.54
N ILE A 31 -2.26 -4.64 4.74
CA ILE A 31 -1.20 -5.52 4.21
C ILE A 31 -0.95 -5.18 2.75
N ILE A 32 0.32 -4.97 2.40
CA ILE A 32 0.81 -4.82 1.03
C ILE A 32 1.57 -6.09 0.64
N THR A 33 1.25 -6.64 -0.52
CA THR A 33 1.81 -7.89 -1.06
C THR A 33 2.57 -7.62 -2.35
N PHE A 34 3.67 -8.35 -2.56
CA PHE A 34 4.46 -8.31 -3.80
C PHE A 34 5.28 -9.59 -3.97
N GLY A 35 5.05 -10.33 -5.05
CA GLY A 35 5.60 -11.69 -5.20
C GLY A 35 5.18 -12.58 -4.03
N ASP A 36 6.16 -13.23 -3.38
CA ASP A 36 5.95 -14.05 -2.17
C ASP A 36 6.13 -13.26 -0.86
N ASN A 37 6.30 -11.95 -0.94
CA ASN A 37 6.56 -11.08 0.22
C ASN A 37 5.34 -10.25 0.59
N GLN A 38 5.30 -9.81 1.85
CA GLN A 38 4.31 -8.86 2.35
C GLN A 38 4.88 -7.96 3.44
N PHE A 39 4.27 -6.81 3.65
CA PHE A 39 4.50 -5.96 4.82
C PHE A 39 3.21 -5.29 5.25
N SER A 40 3.15 -4.93 6.53
CA SER A 40 2.01 -4.22 7.10
C SER A 40 2.29 -2.73 7.21
N LEU A 41 1.28 -1.92 6.99
CA LEU A 41 1.24 -0.49 7.23
C LEU A 41 0.43 -0.21 8.51
N TYR A 42 0.73 0.86 9.24
CA TYR A 42 0.10 1.09 10.55
C TYR A 42 -0.22 2.56 10.83
N ARG A 43 0.50 3.49 10.20
CA ARG A 43 0.26 4.93 10.33
C ARG A 43 0.46 5.64 9.02
N GLY A 44 -0.35 6.65 8.79
CA GLY A 44 -0.23 7.52 7.64
C GLY A 44 0.03 8.96 8.07
N PHE A 45 0.86 9.65 7.31
CA PHE A 45 1.14 11.07 7.48
C PHE A 45 1.00 11.77 6.14
N TYR A 46 0.59 13.04 6.17
CA TYR A 46 0.60 13.88 4.98
C TYR A 46 1.20 15.25 5.24
N THR A 47 1.96 15.74 4.27
CA THR A 47 2.45 17.12 4.23
C THR A 47 1.80 17.82 3.04
N LYS A 48 1.03 18.88 3.29
CA LYS A 48 0.55 19.74 2.21
C LYS A 48 1.64 20.72 1.81
N LEU A 49 1.94 20.87 0.52
CA LEU A 49 2.83 21.94 0.08
C LEU A 49 1.98 23.16 -0.32
N ASP A 50 2.32 24.34 0.22
CA ASP A 50 1.48 25.55 0.17
C ASP A 50 1.33 26.20 -1.22
N THR A 51 1.67 25.50 -2.29
CA THR A 51 1.62 26.03 -3.66
C THR A 51 0.45 25.42 -4.42
N LEU A 52 -0.63 26.18 -4.59
CA LEU A 52 -1.63 25.87 -5.61
C LEU A 52 -0.96 26.00 -6.98
N LEU A 53 -1.00 24.93 -7.76
CA LEU A 53 -0.40 24.92 -9.10
C LEU A 53 -1.32 25.59 -10.13
N SER A 54 -0.74 26.02 -11.25
CA SER A 54 -1.51 26.52 -12.39
C SER A 54 -2.45 25.47 -12.99
N THR A 55 -2.22 24.19 -12.70
CA THR A 55 -3.11 23.07 -13.04
C THR A 55 -4.37 23.01 -12.17
N GLY A 56 -4.46 23.83 -11.12
CA GLY A 56 -5.52 23.77 -10.11
C GLY A 56 -5.30 22.70 -9.04
N ALA A 57 -4.23 21.92 -9.13
CA ALA A 57 -3.90 20.90 -8.15
C ALA A 57 -3.12 21.47 -6.95
N THR A 58 -3.42 20.94 -5.77
CA THR A 58 -2.63 21.11 -4.55
C THR A 58 -1.75 19.87 -4.35
N PRO A 59 -0.43 20.04 -4.20
CA PRO A 59 0.51 18.93 -3.96
C PRO A 59 0.51 18.47 -2.50
N PHE A 60 0.58 17.15 -2.30
CA PHE A 60 0.70 16.48 -1.01
C PHE A 60 1.80 15.43 -1.04
N ILE A 61 2.59 15.34 0.03
CA ILE A 61 3.47 14.19 0.27
C ILE A 61 2.71 13.25 1.20
N ILE A 62 2.47 12.03 0.76
CA ILE A 62 1.86 10.96 1.54
C ILE A 62 2.96 10.01 2.00
N ASN A 63 3.00 9.72 3.30
CA ASN A 63 3.88 8.73 3.91
C ASN A 63 3.01 7.69 4.62
N LEU A 64 3.04 6.43 4.18
CA LEU A 64 2.39 5.30 4.83
C LEU A 64 3.46 4.40 5.44
N LEU A 65 3.53 4.34 6.75
CA LEU A 65 4.61 3.71 7.50
C LEU A 65 4.21 2.29 7.89
N GLY A 66 5.16 1.37 7.78
CA GLY A 66 5.12 0.01 8.33
C GLY A 66 5.90 -0.11 9.63
N GLU A 67 5.62 -1.16 10.40
CA GLU A 67 6.16 -1.35 11.75
C GLU A 67 7.68 -1.10 11.83
N GLY A 68 8.12 -0.42 12.89
CA GLY A 68 9.54 -0.12 13.14
C GLY A 68 10.07 1.15 12.46
N VAL A 69 9.28 1.83 11.62
CA VAL A 69 9.61 3.13 11.02
C VAL A 69 8.90 4.25 11.75
N THR A 70 9.57 5.35 12.09
CA THR A 70 8.97 6.55 12.69
C THR A 70 9.29 7.81 11.90
N ILE A 71 8.39 8.80 11.90
CA ILE A 71 8.63 10.14 11.36
C ILE A 71 8.58 11.16 12.48
N ASN A 72 9.59 12.02 12.53
CA ASN A 72 9.58 13.21 13.38
C ASN A 72 8.78 14.32 12.67
N SER A 73 7.69 14.78 13.29
CA SER A 73 6.80 15.80 12.72
C SER A 73 7.39 17.21 12.68
N GLU A 74 8.49 17.48 13.37
CA GLU A 74 9.15 18.79 13.35
C GLU A 74 10.24 18.88 12.29
N THR A 75 10.87 17.74 11.96
CA THR A 75 12.04 17.70 11.06
C THR A 75 11.81 16.92 9.78
N ASP A 76 10.64 16.29 9.61
CA ASP A 76 10.33 15.31 8.57
C ASP A 76 11.34 14.15 8.46
N GLN A 77 12.14 13.93 9.51
CA GLN A 77 13.15 12.90 9.52
C GLN A 77 12.51 11.53 9.76
N VAL A 78 12.75 10.60 8.84
CA VAL A 78 12.38 9.18 8.97
C VAL A 78 13.50 8.45 9.70
N THR A 79 13.18 7.63 10.70
CA THR A 79 14.13 6.79 11.46
C THR A 79 13.59 5.37 11.66
N GLY A 80 14.46 4.46 12.12
CA GLY A 80 14.13 3.08 12.41
C GLY A 80 14.36 2.12 11.23
N THR A 81 13.84 0.90 11.36
CA THR A 81 13.95 -0.15 10.33
C THR A 81 12.57 -0.74 10.05
N GLY A 82 12.15 -0.75 8.79
CA GLY A 82 10.85 -1.31 8.40
C GLY A 82 10.46 -0.91 6.97
N SER A 83 9.16 -0.77 6.72
CA SER A 83 8.66 -0.42 5.38
C SER A 83 8.02 0.96 5.35
N LEU A 84 8.06 1.64 4.20
CA LEU A 84 7.48 2.97 4.00
C LEU A 84 7.03 3.09 2.55
N ILE A 85 5.80 3.56 2.33
CA ILE A 85 5.36 4.07 1.03
C ILE A 85 5.37 5.58 1.10
N ARG A 86 6.19 6.22 0.25
CA ARG A 86 6.24 7.68 0.12
C ARG A 86 5.84 8.09 -1.29
N ALA A 87 4.85 8.95 -1.42
CA ALA A 87 4.32 9.34 -2.72
C ALA A 87 3.86 10.80 -2.79
N TYR A 88 3.95 11.40 -3.97
CA TYR A 88 3.61 12.81 -4.23
C TYR A 88 2.29 12.90 -5.00
N PHE A 89 1.21 13.24 -4.30
CA PHE A 89 -0.15 13.32 -4.82
C PHE A 89 -0.52 14.75 -5.24
N TYR A 90 -1.36 14.87 -6.26
CA TYR A 90 -1.92 16.15 -6.73
C TYR A 90 -3.43 16.11 -6.62
N SER A 91 -3.97 16.78 -5.60
CA SER A 91 -5.40 16.76 -5.25
C SER A 91 -6.09 18.05 -5.68
N ASP A 92 -7.39 18.01 -5.97
CA ASP A 92 -8.21 19.22 -6.20
C ASP A 92 -8.61 19.93 -4.90
N ASN A 93 -8.35 19.31 -3.74
CA ASN A 93 -8.65 19.85 -2.43
C ASN A 93 -7.39 20.43 -1.77
N ASN A 94 -7.50 21.60 -1.14
CA ASN A 94 -6.39 22.33 -0.52
C ASN A 94 -6.20 22.07 0.98
N ILE A 95 -6.95 21.12 1.55
CA ILE A 95 -6.88 20.71 2.96
C ILE A 95 -6.20 19.35 3.09
N GLN A 96 -6.65 18.38 2.30
CA GLN A 96 -6.20 16.98 2.32
C GLN A 96 -6.38 16.35 0.92
N VAL A 97 -5.83 15.15 0.72
CA VAL A 97 -6.08 14.38 -0.50
C VAL A 97 -7.57 14.02 -0.59
N SER A 98 -8.19 14.32 -1.73
CA SER A 98 -9.61 14.08 -1.98
C SER A 98 -9.88 12.64 -2.39
N ASN A 99 -11.16 12.28 -2.47
CA ASN A 99 -11.57 10.96 -2.94
C ASN A 99 -11.32 10.89 -4.46
N GLY A 100 -10.71 9.81 -4.93
CA GLY A 100 -10.45 9.66 -6.35
C GLY A 100 -9.51 8.53 -6.69
N LEU A 101 -9.47 8.21 -7.99
CA LEU A 101 -8.46 7.32 -8.56
C LEU A 101 -7.25 8.15 -8.97
N TYR A 102 -6.18 8.06 -8.20
CA TYR A 102 -4.92 8.71 -8.47
C TYR A 102 -4.03 7.80 -9.32
N THR A 103 -3.46 8.31 -10.40
CA THR A 103 -2.64 7.51 -11.33
C THR A 103 -1.19 7.98 -11.30
N ILE A 104 -0.24 7.04 -11.27
CA ILE A 104 1.18 7.33 -11.43
C ILE A 104 1.39 7.98 -12.80
N ASP A 105 1.91 9.20 -12.81
CA ASP A 105 2.24 9.96 -14.01
C ASP A 105 3.76 10.13 -14.13
N PRO A 106 4.44 9.21 -14.85
CA PRO A 106 5.89 9.28 -15.02
C PRO A 106 6.35 10.48 -15.87
N PHE A 107 5.41 11.22 -16.47
CA PHE A 107 5.70 12.44 -17.23
C PHE A 107 5.53 13.72 -16.40
N ASN A 108 5.13 13.59 -15.12
CA ASN A 108 5.05 14.67 -14.15
C ASN A 108 4.25 15.90 -14.64
N LYS A 109 3.03 15.69 -15.14
CA LYS A 109 2.13 16.76 -15.57
C LYS A 109 1.51 17.53 -14.40
N LYS A 110 1.54 16.96 -13.19
CA LYS A 110 1.04 17.58 -11.95
C LYS A 110 -0.44 17.96 -12.04
N GLU A 111 -1.21 17.16 -12.76
CA GLU A 111 -2.65 17.31 -12.90
C GLU A 111 -3.35 16.75 -11.66
N THR A 112 -4.56 17.24 -11.38
CA THR A 112 -5.44 16.67 -10.37
C THR A 112 -5.61 15.16 -10.58
N ASN A 113 -5.62 14.39 -9.50
CA ASN A 113 -5.63 12.93 -9.49
C ASN A 113 -4.36 12.30 -10.11
N GLY A 114 -3.26 13.05 -10.15
CA GLY A 114 -1.94 12.55 -10.51
C GLY A 114 -1.11 12.16 -9.28
N VAL A 115 -0.19 11.23 -9.48
CA VAL A 115 0.93 10.94 -8.57
C VAL A 115 2.23 11.09 -9.35
N ASP A 116 3.06 12.09 -9.03
CA ASP A 116 4.33 12.35 -9.76
C ASP A 116 5.35 11.26 -9.50
N SER A 117 5.60 10.97 -8.22
CA SER A 117 6.57 9.96 -7.81
C SER A 117 6.04 9.15 -6.64
N CYS A 118 6.44 7.88 -6.60
CA CYS A 118 6.18 6.97 -5.50
C CYS A 118 7.38 6.05 -5.32
N VAL A 119 7.82 5.90 -4.07
CA VAL A 119 8.90 5.00 -3.66
C VAL A 119 8.40 4.13 -2.51
N ILE A 120 8.64 2.83 -2.63
CA ILE A 120 8.38 1.86 -1.57
C ILE A 120 9.71 1.39 -1.00
N TYR A 121 9.92 1.63 0.28
CA TYR A 121 11.01 1.07 1.07
C TYR A 121 10.51 -0.20 1.74
N TYR A 122 11.27 -1.29 1.63
CA TYR A 122 10.93 -2.58 2.23
C TYR A 122 12.10 -3.09 3.07
N ASN A 123 11.82 -3.34 4.34
CA ASN A 123 12.83 -3.73 5.34
C ASN A 123 14.08 -2.83 5.28
N TYR A 124 13.85 -1.52 5.19
CA TYR A 124 14.86 -0.48 5.05
C TYR A 124 15.22 0.11 6.41
N ASN A 125 16.51 0.15 6.72
CA ASN A 125 17.07 0.84 7.86
C ASN A 125 17.44 2.27 7.45
N PHE A 126 16.69 3.24 7.99
CA PHE A 126 16.81 4.66 7.68
C PHE A 126 18.00 5.36 8.38
N GLU A 127 18.67 4.71 9.33
CA GLU A 127 19.83 5.28 10.03
C GLU A 127 21.14 5.05 9.27
N VAL A 128 21.26 3.92 8.57
CA VAL A 128 22.47 3.52 7.84
C VAL A 128 22.25 3.30 6.35
N ASP A 129 21.07 3.63 5.84
CA ASP A 129 20.68 3.55 4.43
C ASP A 129 20.88 2.17 3.79
N THR A 130 20.26 1.14 4.38
CA THR A 130 20.34 -0.25 3.88
C THR A 130 18.97 -0.91 3.79
N GLY A 131 18.73 -1.74 2.78
CA GLY A 131 17.47 -2.45 2.55
C GLY A 131 17.04 -2.43 1.09
N ALA A 132 15.76 -2.70 0.82
CA ALA A 132 15.22 -2.66 -0.53
C ALA A 132 14.46 -1.35 -0.79
N VAL A 133 14.66 -0.79 -1.99
CA VAL A 133 13.99 0.42 -2.47
C VAL A 133 13.40 0.14 -3.84
N TYR A 134 12.10 0.39 -3.99
CA TYR A 134 11.35 0.17 -5.22
C TYR A 134 10.78 1.50 -5.72
N THR A 135 11.30 1.98 -6.85
CA THR A 135 10.73 3.13 -7.54
C THR A 135 9.56 2.67 -8.40
N ILE A 136 8.38 3.22 -8.12
CA ILE A 136 7.15 2.89 -8.83
C ILE A 136 7.08 3.65 -10.16
N TYR A 137 6.66 2.95 -11.21
CA TYR A 137 6.63 3.46 -12.57
C TYR A 137 5.21 3.58 -13.15
N ALA A 138 4.28 2.75 -12.70
CA ALA A 138 2.89 2.77 -13.16
C ALA A 138 1.94 2.25 -12.08
N GLY A 139 0.64 2.48 -12.29
CA GLY A 139 -0.42 2.00 -11.43
C GLY A 139 -1.22 3.12 -10.78
N THR A 140 -1.99 2.77 -9.76
CA THR A 140 -3.00 3.64 -9.17
C THR A 140 -3.11 3.52 -7.66
N PHE A 141 -3.64 4.58 -7.08
CA PHE A 141 -4.14 4.62 -5.71
C PHE A 141 -5.62 5.01 -5.76
N ASN A 142 -6.52 4.16 -5.27
CA ASN A 142 -7.92 4.54 -5.09
C ASN A 142 -8.13 5.04 -3.66
N VAL A 143 -8.32 6.36 -3.53
CA VAL A 143 -8.35 7.05 -2.25
C VAL A 143 -9.80 7.27 -1.80
N TYR A 144 -10.09 6.87 -0.57
CA TYR A 144 -11.37 7.10 0.09
C TYR A 144 -11.15 7.82 1.41
N ASN A 145 -11.67 9.03 1.52
CA ASN A 145 -11.81 9.75 2.77
C ASN A 145 -13.13 9.35 3.45
N LEU A 146 -13.00 8.68 4.58
CA LEU A 146 -14.10 8.20 5.41
C LEU A 146 -14.28 9.10 6.66
N GLY A 147 -13.87 10.37 6.56
CA GLY A 147 -13.83 11.33 7.66
C GLY A 147 -12.48 11.30 8.38
N ARG A 148 -12.42 10.64 9.55
CA ARG A 148 -11.18 10.56 10.37
C ARG A 148 -10.20 9.49 9.87
N ILE A 149 -10.66 8.62 8.99
CA ILE A 149 -9.91 7.51 8.42
C ILE A 149 -9.79 7.75 6.93
N MET A 150 -8.61 7.53 6.37
CA MET A 150 -8.40 7.45 4.93
C MET A 150 -8.06 6.03 4.55
N SER A 151 -8.58 5.59 3.41
CA SER A 151 -8.19 4.36 2.73
C SER A 151 -7.45 4.71 1.44
N TYR A 152 -6.37 3.98 1.18
CA TYR A 152 -5.57 4.02 -0.02
C TYR A 152 -5.48 2.59 -0.54
N LYS A 153 -6.28 2.24 -1.54
CA LYS A 153 -6.14 0.95 -2.25
C LYS A 153 -5.01 1.09 -3.26
N ILE A 154 -3.99 0.28 -3.11
CA ILE A 154 -2.72 0.37 -3.82
C ILE A 154 -2.68 -0.74 -4.86
N ASP A 155 -2.45 -0.35 -6.11
CA ASP A 155 -2.21 -1.27 -7.23
C ASP A 155 -1.14 -0.63 -8.10
N VAL A 156 0.13 -0.90 -7.80
CA VAL A 156 1.26 -0.20 -8.41
C VAL A 156 2.39 -1.14 -8.81
N GLN A 157 3.16 -0.77 -9.81
CA GLN A 157 4.24 -1.60 -10.33
C GLN A 157 5.50 -0.81 -10.59
N THR A 158 6.64 -1.47 -10.40
CA THR A 158 7.95 -0.99 -10.84
C THR A 158 8.13 -1.17 -12.34
N LYS A 159 9.20 -0.60 -12.89
CA LYS A 159 9.55 -0.75 -14.31
C LYS A 159 9.90 -2.20 -14.69
N ASP A 160 10.46 -2.96 -13.76
CA ASP A 160 10.81 -4.37 -13.86
C ASP A 160 9.65 -5.31 -13.50
N LEU A 161 8.41 -4.80 -13.44
CA LEU A 161 7.17 -5.56 -13.25
C LEU A 161 7.00 -6.20 -11.87
N THR A 162 7.72 -5.72 -10.85
CA THR A 162 7.37 -6.05 -9.46
C THR A 162 6.07 -5.34 -9.11
N HIS A 163 5.03 -6.11 -8.85
CA HIS A 163 3.66 -5.62 -8.61
C HIS A 163 3.35 -5.61 -7.12
N PHE A 164 2.89 -4.46 -6.62
CA PHE A 164 2.50 -4.22 -5.24
C PHE A 164 0.99 -4.01 -5.19
N THR A 165 0.30 -4.82 -4.38
CA THR A 165 -1.14 -4.70 -4.18
C THR A 165 -1.51 -4.75 -2.71
N GLY A 166 -2.54 -4.00 -2.33
CA GLY A 166 -3.06 -4.01 -0.97
C GLY A 166 -3.89 -2.78 -0.66
N GLU A 167 -4.17 -2.57 0.62
CA GLU A 167 -4.92 -1.40 1.08
C GLU A 167 -4.33 -0.91 2.39
N PHE A 168 -4.04 0.39 2.49
CA PHE A 168 -3.90 1.04 3.78
C PHE A 168 -5.26 1.63 4.17
N GLN A 169 -5.69 1.40 5.39
CA GLN A 169 -6.84 2.06 6.00
C GLN A 169 -6.48 2.45 7.44
N GLY A 170 -6.38 3.76 7.68
CA GLY A 170 -5.97 4.28 8.98
C GLY A 170 -6.13 5.79 9.10
N THR A 171 -5.76 6.32 10.26
CA THR A 171 -5.70 7.76 10.48
C THR A 171 -4.54 8.36 9.70
N MET A 172 -4.75 9.58 9.21
CA MET A 172 -3.73 10.39 8.54
C MET A 172 -3.47 11.63 9.38
N ASP A 173 -2.26 11.74 9.92
CA ASP A 173 -1.84 12.90 10.69
C ASP A 173 -1.12 13.90 9.77
N GLN A 174 -1.38 15.19 9.96
CA GLN A 174 -0.67 16.24 9.24
C GLN A 174 0.72 16.45 9.86
N LEU A 175 1.75 16.51 9.01
CA LEU A 175 3.10 16.98 9.36
C LEU A 175 3.18 18.50 9.18
#